data_AF-A0A7J3TP94-F1
#
_entry.id   AF-A0A7J3TP94-F1
#
_cell.length_a   1.000
_cell.length_b   1.000
_cell.length_c   1.000
_cell.angle_alpha   90.00
_cell.angle_beta   90.00
_cell.angle_gamma   90.00
#
_symmetry.space_group_name_H-M   'P 1'
#
loop_
_entity.id
_entity.type
_entity.pdbx_description
1 polymer ?
#
loop_
_entity_poly.entity_id
_entity_poly.type
_entity_poly.pdbx_seq_one_letter_code
_entity_poly.pdbx_strand_id
1 'polypeptide(L)'
;MKGIVASGRGEGKKYVGIEGYKRHFLKMGIAPYPGTLNIIVGDRMVRDLKEMGGIRIEGFYEKGKKYGRVECFPVNIFGENALLVLPEKSRYKDIVEIVAERNLRERYGIRDGDEVILFFNPFVKKCREMKLFATPYIGKRISKITVFYDDPFTNGRRDLCYFTEKENEREYRKTVASREVACIPFYRNLKTSYATLMKFINERGYHIMYPPRIVKYSCLSEWQIEIKSTPH
;
A
#
# COMPACT_ATOMS: atom_id res chain seq x y z
N MET A 1 2.44 9.15 8.41
CA MET A 1 3.81 8.64 8.60
C MET A 1 4.73 9.82 8.70
N LYS A 2 5.53 9.91 9.77
CA LYS A 2 6.56 10.95 9.90
C LYS A 2 7.84 10.48 9.23
N GLY A 3 8.65 11.41 8.75
CA GLY A 3 10.00 11.13 8.26
C GLY A 3 10.84 12.39 8.18
N ILE A 4 12.15 12.21 7.99
CA ILE A 4 13.12 13.29 7.92
C ILE A 4 13.64 13.42 6.49
N VAL A 5 13.61 14.63 5.94
CA VAL A 5 14.13 14.92 4.61
C VAL A 5 15.65 14.70 4.59
N ALA A 6 16.13 14.04 3.54
CA ALA A 6 17.56 13.78 3.34
C ALA A 6 17.96 13.97 1.89
N SER A 7 19.23 14.29 1.64
CA SER A 7 19.79 14.29 0.30
C SER A 7 20.12 12.88 -0.17
N GLY A 8 19.81 12.59 -1.43
CA GLY A 8 20.32 11.42 -2.14
C GLY A 8 21.57 11.74 -2.95
N ARG A 9 22.05 10.77 -3.72
CA ARG A 9 23.13 10.98 -4.72
C ARG A 9 22.63 11.57 -6.05
N GLY A 10 21.39 12.08 -6.09
CA GLY A 10 20.75 12.56 -7.32
C GLY A 10 20.41 11.47 -8.35
N GLU A 11 20.55 10.19 -7.98
CA GLU A 11 20.30 9.06 -8.90
C GLU A 11 18.82 8.97 -9.31
N GLY A 12 17.87 9.40 -8.47
CA GLY A 12 16.42 9.35 -8.75
C GLY A 12 16.03 10.08 -10.05
N LYS A 13 16.68 11.21 -10.36
CA LYS A 13 16.45 11.97 -11.62
C LYS A 13 16.69 11.11 -12.86
N LYS A 14 17.67 10.21 -12.81
CA LYS A 14 17.99 9.31 -13.93
C LYS A 14 16.91 8.28 -14.18
N TYR A 15 16.24 7.80 -13.12
CA TYR A 15 15.25 6.72 -13.22
C TYR A 15 13.83 7.23 -13.48
N VAL A 16 13.44 8.35 -12.86
CA VAL A 16 12.09 8.89 -12.98
C VAL A 16 11.73 9.29 -14.41
N GLY A 17 12.71 9.77 -15.17
CA GLY A 17 12.52 10.17 -16.58
C GLY A 17 12.54 9.02 -17.59
N ILE A 18 12.79 7.78 -17.18
CA ILE A 18 12.80 6.61 -18.08
C ILE A 18 11.36 6.34 -18.52
N GLU A 19 11.16 6.19 -19.83
CA GLU A 19 9.82 6.14 -20.42
C GLU A 19 8.99 4.97 -19.86
N GLY A 20 9.62 3.82 -19.65
CA GLY A 20 9.00 2.69 -18.95
C GLY A 20 8.40 3.08 -17.59
N TYR A 21 9.16 3.70 -16.68
CA TYR A 21 8.63 4.12 -15.37
C TYR A 21 7.65 5.28 -15.48
N LYS A 22 7.98 6.31 -16.27
CA LYS A 22 7.17 7.51 -16.46
C LYS A 22 5.75 7.19 -16.89
N ARG A 23 5.56 6.24 -17.82
CA ARG A 23 4.21 5.79 -18.25
C ARG A 23 3.41 5.19 -17.09
N HIS A 24 4.03 4.46 -16.18
CA HIS A 24 3.33 3.91 -15.02
C HIS A 24 2.97 5.01 -14.01
N PHE A 25 3.86 5.98 -13.76
CA PHE A 25 3.55 7.12 -12.90
C PHE A 25 2.39 7.95 -13.46
N LEU A 26 2.37 8.19 -14.78
CA LEU A 26 1.26 8.86 -15.46
C LEU A 26 -0.06 8.10 -15.32
N LYS A 27 -0.05 6.76 -15.43
CA LYS A 27 -1.23 5.92 -15.18
C LYS A 27 -1.74 6.00 -13.74
N MET A 28 -0.85 6.28 -12.79
CA MET A 28 -1.19 6.54 -11.39
C MET A 28 -1.56 8.01 -11.13
N GLY A 29 -1.64 8.84 -12.18
CA GLY A 29 -2.07 10.23 -12.11
C GLY A 29 -0.98 11.21 -11.68
N ILE A 30 0.31 10.85 -11.79
CA ILE A 30 1.43 11.74 -11.47
C ILE A 30 2.31 11.93 -12.70
N ALA A 31 2.38 13.17 -13.20
CA ALA A 31 3.35 13.56 -14.22
C ALA A 31 4.68 13.95 -13.54
N PRO A 32 5.69 13.06 -13.51
CA PRO A 32 6.74 13.18 -12.51
C PRO A 32 7.76 14.28 -12.84
N TYR A 33 8.11 15.09 -11.84
CA TYR A 33 9.26 15.97 -11.88
C TYR A 33 10.55 15.13 -12.01
N PRO A 34 11.58 15.57 -12.76
CA PRO A 34 12.85 14.85 -12.91
C PRO A 34 13.70 14.90 -11.62
N GLY A 35 13.29 14.13 -10.61
CA GLY A 35 13.95 13.99 -9.32
C GLY A 35 13.05 13.26 -8.32
N THR A 36 13.63 12.89 -7.18
CA THR A 36 12.90 12.32 -6.04
C THR A 36 13.27 13.06 -4.76
N LEU A 37 12.31 13.16 -3.83
CA LEU A 37 12.55 13.61 -2.46
C LEU A 37 12.81 12.39 -1.58
N ASN A 38 14.01 12.29 -1.01
CA ASN A 38 14.35 11.19 -0.12
C ASN A 38 13.90 11.53 1.31
N ILE A 39 13.26 10.56 1.96
CA ILE A 39 12.75 10.70 3.32
C ILE A 39 13.20 9.47 4.14
N ILE A 40 13.90 9.72 5.24
CA ILE A 40 14.26 8.71 6.23
C ILE A 40 13.01 8.41 7.07
N VAL A 41 12.59 7.15 7.08
CA VAL A 41 11.41 6.68 7.83
C VAL A 41 11.73 5.51 8.77
N GLY A 42 12.98 5.01 8.73
CA GLY A 42 13.44 3.89 9.53
C GLY A 42 13.19 2.53 8.89
N ASP A 43 14.07 1.58 9.19
CA ASP A 43 14.12 0.25 8.56
C ASP A 43 12.85 -0.59 8.82
N ARG A 44 12.24 -0.47 10.00
CA ARG A 44 10.95 -1.14 10.29
C ARG A 44 9.83 -0.70 9.34
N MET A 45 9.76 0.59 9.03
CA MET A 45 8.73 1.14 8.14
C MET A 45 8.93 0.66 6.70
N VAL A 46 10.17 0.67 6.21
CA VAL A 46 10.49 0.18 4.87
C VAL A 46 10.21 -1.32 4.75
N ARG A 47 10.50 -2.12 5.79
CA ARG A 47 10.13 -3.54 5.83
C ARG A 47 8.62 -3.75 5.75
N ASP A 48 7.84 -3.01 6.54
CA ASP A 48 6.39 -3.09 6.50
C ASP A 48 5.85 -2.77 5.10
N LEU A 49 6.32 -1.70 4.46
CA LEU A 49 5.92 -1.34 3.10
C LEU A 49 6.27 -2.45 2.08
N LYS A 50 7.46 -3.06 2.22
CA LYS A 50 7.87 -4.19 1.36
C LYS A 50 7.02 -5.46 1.59
N GLU A 51 6.68 -5.79 2.84
CA GLU A 51 5.80 -6.92 3.16
C GLU A 51 4.38 -6.67 2.68
N MET A 52 3.89 -5.44 2.82
CA MET A 52 2.57 -5.00 2.42
C MET A 52 2.35 -5.08 0.90
N GLY A 53 3.33 -4.62 0.13
CA GLY A 53 3.23 -4.53 -1.32
C GLY A 53 2.31 -3.38 -1.77
N GLY A 54 2.72 -2.67 -2.82
CA GLY A 54 2.01 -1.52 -3.36
C GLY A 54 1.42 -1.82 -4.73
N ILE A 55 1.31 -0.76 -5.53
CA ILE A 55 1.11 -0.85 -6.97
C ILE A 55 2.46 -1.23 -7.58
N ARG A 56 2.56 -2.47 -8.06
CA ARG A 56 3.81 -3.01 -8.60
C ARG A 56 4.01 -2.60 -10.07
N ILE A 57 5.17 -2.02 -10.34
CA ILE A 57 5.73 -1.87 -11.68
C ILE A 57 6.71 -3.02 -11.90
N GLU A 58 6.46 -3.87 -12.89
CA GLU A 58 7.38 -4.96 -13.23
C GLU A 58 8.66 -4.43 -13.90
N GLY A 59 9.75 -5.18 -13.71
CA GLY A 59 11.00 -4.86 -14.39
C GLY A 59 10.88 -5.03 -15.91
N PHE A 60 11.57 -4.18 -16.66
CA PHE A 60 11.51 -4.14 -18.12
C PHE A 60 12.89 -3.91 -18.74
N TYR A 61 13.01 -4.15 -20.04
CA TYR A 61 14.20 -3.79 -20.82
C TYR A 61 13.89 -2.57 -21.67
N GLU A 62 14.79 -1.58 -21.68
CA GLU A 62 14.67 -0.40 -22.52
C GLU A 62 16.07 0.06 -22.94
N LYS A 63 16.26 0.32 -24.24
CA LYS A 63 17.54 0.75 -24.83
C LYS A 63 18.73 -0.12 -24.41
N GLY A 64 18.55 -1.44 -24.45
CA GLY A 64 19.58 -2.43 -24.10
C GLY A 64 19.93 -2.52 -22.61
N LYS A 65 19.18 -1.85 -21.72
CA LYS A 65 19.38 -1.91 -20.26
C LYS A 65 18.18 -2.54 -19.57
N LYS A 66 18.46 -3.35 -18.54
CA LYS A 66 17.43 -3.93 -17.66
C LYS A 66 17.14 -2.98 -16.50
N TYR A 67 15.86 -2.72 -16.27
CA TYR A 67 15.35 -1.95 -15.15
C TYR A 67 14.56 -2.84 -14.19
N GLY A 68 14.72 -2.60 -12.89
CA GLY A 68 14.16 -3.45 -11.84
C GLY A 68 12.69 -3.15 -11.55
N ARG A 69 12.04 -4.03 -10.77
CA ARG A 69 10.69 -3.75 -10.28
C ARG A 69 10.69 -2.60 -9.27
N VAL A 70 9.56 -1.89 -9.17
CA VAL A 70 9.34 -0.80 -8.22
C VAL A 70 7.95 -0.97 -7.61
N GLU A 71 7.84 -0.88 -6.28
CA GLU A 71 6.56 -0.82 -5.57
C GLU A 71 6.19 0.65 -5.34
N CYS A 72 4.96 1.03 -5.68
CA CYS A 72 4.48 2.41 -5.55
C CYS A 72 3.30 2.50 -4.60
N PHE A 73 3.28 3.52 -3.75
CA PHE A 73 2.21 3.78 -2.79
C PHE A 73 1.72 5.21 -2.98
N PRO A 74 0.44 5.41 -3.35
CA PRO A 74 -0.15 6.73 -3.39
C PRO A 74 -0.14 7.38 -2.01
N VAL A 75 0.39 8.60 -1.96
CA VAL A 75 0.51 9.40 -0.74
C VAL A 75 0.11 10.84 -1.01
N ASN A 76 -0.18 11.56 0.06
CA ASN A 76 -0.31 13.00 0.08
C ASN A 76 0.79 13.59 0.98
N ILE A 77 1.45 14.64 0.49
CA ILE A 77 2.44 15.43 1.24
C ILE A 77 2.15 16.90 0.98
N PHE A 78 2.06 17.70 2.04
CA PHE A 78 1.72 19.13 1.96
C PHE A 78 0.44 19.46 1.17
N GLY A 79 -0.54 18.57 1.18
CA GLY A 79 -1.79 18.72 0.42
C GLY A 79 -1.69 18.27 -1.04
N GLU A 80 -0.52 17.87 -1.53
CA GLU A 80 -0.31 17.40 -2.90
C GLU A 80 -0.26 15.89 -3.01
N ASN A 81 -0.82 15.36 -4.11
CA ASN A 81 -0.68 13.95 -4.45
C ASN A 81 0.75 13.65 -4.92
N ALA A 82 1.28 12.53 -4.44
CA ALA A 82 2.58 12.03 -4.79
C ALA A 82 2.60 10.50 -4.73
N LEU A 83 3.70 9.90 -5.17
CA LEU A 83 3.96 8.47 -5.04
C LEU A 83 5.18 8.26 -4.15
N LEU A 84 5.02 7.48 -3.10
CA LEU A 84 6.14 6.86 -2.43
C LEU A 84 6.57 5.65 -3.27
N VAL A 85 7.84 5.61 -3.68
CA VAL A 85 8.39 4.54 -4.50
C VAL A 85 9.48 3.77 -3.75
N LEU A 86 9.45 2.45 -3.92
CA LEU A 86 10.41 1.51 -3.35
C LEU A 86 11.00 0.64 -4.46
N PRO A 87 12.19 0.95 -4.97
CA PRO A 87 12.91 0.08 -5.88
C PRO A 87 13.24 -1.27 -5.22
N GLU A 88 13.18 -2.35 -5.99
CA GLU A 88 13.58 -3.69 -5.51
C GLU A 88 15.00 -3.73 -4.96
N LYS A 89 15.90 -3.03 -5.65
CA LYS A 89 17.31 -2.88 -5.27
C LYS A 89 17.53 -1.45 -4.78
N SER A 90 17.15 -1.18 -3.54
CA SER A 90 17.58 0.03 -2.84
C SER A 90 18.84 -0.26 -2.02
N ARG A 91 19.80 0.67 -2.03
CA ARG A 91 20.99 0.63 -1.17
C ARG A 91 20.66 0.94 0.28
N TYR A 92 19.64 1.76 0.50
CA TYR A 92 19.23 2.22 1.83
C TYR A 92 18.05 1.38 2.33
N LYS A 93 18.12 0.98 3.60
CA LYS A 93 17.08 0.15 4.23
C LYS A 93 16.02 0.96 4.95
N ASP A 94 16.25 2.25 5.15
CA ASP A 94 15.49 3.16 6.00
C ASP A 94 14.96 4.39 5.26
N ILE A 95 15.27 4.52 3.97
CA ILE A 95 14.86 5.64 3.11
C ILE A 95 13.78 5.19 2.13
N VAL A 96 12.78 6.05 1.95
CA VAL A 96 11.82 6.00 0.86
C VAL A 96 12.03 7.20 -0.07
N GLU A 97 11.64 7.03 -1.34
CA GLU A 97 11.71 8.12 -2.33
C GLU A 97 10.30 8.58 -2.68
N ILE A 98 10.11 9.90 -2.77
CA ILE A 98 8.83 10.51 -3.18
C ILE A 98 8.97 11.08 -4.58
N VAL A 99 8.10 10.62 -5.48
CA VAL A 99 7.91 11.15 -6.83
C VAL A 99 6.66 12.03 -6.80
N ALA A 100 6.80 13.29 -7.20
CA ALA A 100 5.72 14.27 -7.26
C ALA A 100 5.76 15.02 -8.59
N GLU A 101 4.73 15.81 -8.89
CA GLU A 101 4.68 16.59 -10.14
C GLU A 101 5.62 17.79 -10.15
N ARG A 102 6.05 18.24 -8.97
CA ARG A 102 6.90 19.43 -8.80
C ARG A 102 8.07 19.14 -7.87
N ASN A 103 9.05 20.02 -7.89
CA ASN A 103 10.14 20.00 -6.92
C ASN A 103 9.62 20.41 -5.53
N LEU A 104 9.38 19.42 -4.67
CA LEU A 104 8.85 19.66 -3.32
C LEU A 104 9.79 20.51 -2.44
N ARG A 105 11.11 20.44 -2.66
CA ARG A 105 12.08 21.25 -1.90
C ARG A 105 11.96 22.73 -2.23
N GLU A 106 11.97 23.06 -3.51
CA GLU A 106 11.82 24.45 -3.96
C GLU A 106 10.45 25.00 -3.60
N ARG A 107 9.39 24.21 -3.81
CA ARG A 107 8.02 24.65 -3.59
C ARG A 107 7.69 24.96 -2.13
N TYR A 108 8.22 24.15 -1.20
CA TYR A 108 7.91 24.27 0.23
C TYR A 108 9.08 24.76 1.08
N GLY A 109 10.22 25.09 0.47
CA GLY A 109 11.41 25.58 1.16
C GLY A 109 12.07 24.55 2.08
N ILE A 110 11.79 23.25 1.92
CA ILE A 110 12.25 22.20 2.83
C ILE A 110 13.70 21.76 2.54
N ARG A 111 14.45 21.50 3.62
CA ARG A 111 15.87 21.20 3.65
C ARG A 111 16.14 19.86 4.34
N ASP A 112 17.38 19.41 4.27
CA ASP A 112 17.80 18.20 4.99
C ASP A 112 17.65 18.40 6.50
N GLY A 113 17.12 17.39 7.17
CA GLY A 113 16.81 17.45 8.60
C GLY A 113 15.37 17.87 8.91
N ASP A 114 14.62 18.43 7.96
CA ASP A 114 13.23 18.84 8.20
C ASP A 114 12.31 17.63 8.40
N GLU A 115 11.43 17.69 9.40
CA GLU A 115 10.38 16.70 9.60
C GLU A 115 9.22 16.95 8.62
N VAL A 116 8.78 15.89 7.95
CA VAL A 116 7.63 15.90 7.06
C VAL A 116 6.64 14.80 7.42
N ILE A 117 5.37 15.04 7.09
CA ILE A 117 4.29 14.09 7.33
C ILE A 117 3.69 13.66 6.00
N LEU A 118 3.70 12.35 5.78
CA LEU A 118 3.07 11.66 4.65
C LEU A 118 1.75 11.04 5.09
N PHE A 119 0.71 11.23 4.29
CA PHE A 119 -0.58 10.55 4.46
C PHE A 119 -0.76 9.55 3.33
N PHE A 120 -1.16 8.31 3.62
CA PHE A 120 -1.44 7.35 2.54
C PHE A 120 -2.80 7.65 1.93
N ASN A 121 -2.87 7.56 0.61
CA ASN A 121 -4.12 7.56 -0.14
C ASN A 121 -4.55 6.12 -0.41
N PRO A 122 -5.87 5.86 -0.51
CA PRO A 122 -6.36 4.53 -0.87
C PRO A 122 -5.99 4.18 -2.33
N PHE A 123 -5.74 2.91 -2.59
CA PHE A 123 -5.37 2.41 -3.91
C PHE A 123 -5.80 0.95 -4.12
N VAL A 124 -5.75 0.50 -5.37
CA VAL A 124 -6.02 -0.88 -5.74
C VAL A 124 -4.71 -1.60 -6.07
N LYS A 125 -4.53 -2.80 -5.53
CA LYS A 125 -3.43 -3.71 -5.87
C LYS A 125 -3.93 -5.12 -6.14
N LYS A 126 -3.12 -5.93 -6.83
CA LYS A 126 -3.33 -7.37 -6.92
C LYS A 126 -2.80 -8.02 -5.65
N CYS A 127 -3.67 -8.61 -4.86
CA CYS A 127 -3.25 -9.38 -3.68
C CYS A 127 -2.66 -10.71 -4.12
N ARG A 128 -1.58 -11.15 -3.48
CA ARG A 128 -1.08 -12.52 -3.65
C ARG A 128 -2.07 -13.49 -3.03
N GLU A 129 -2.11 -14.70 -3.55
CA GLU A 129 -2.82 -15.79 -2.89
C GLU A 129 -2.20 -16.03 -1.51
N MET A 130 -3.04 -16.10 -0.48
CA MET A 130 -2.60 -16.33 0.90
C MET A 130 -3.48 -17.38 1.55
N LYS A 131 -2.85 -18.29 2.30
CA LYS A 131 -3.54 -19.21 3.20
C LYS A 131 -3.20 -18.81 4.62
N LEU A 132 -4.20 -18.49 5.41
CA LEU A 132 -4.04 -18.00 6.77
C LEU A 132 -5.13 -18.56 7.69
N PHE A 133 -4.88 -18.60 8.99
CA PHE A 133 -5.91 -18.84 9.99
C PHE A 133 -6.51 -17.50 10.44
N ALA A 134 -7.84 -17.43 10.55
CA ALA A 134 -8.56 -16.23 10.95
C ALA A 134 -9.52 -16.54 12.11
N THR A 135 -9.71 -15.55 13.00
CA THR A 135 -10.72 -15.57 14.05
C THR A 135 -11.93 -14.73 13.64
N PRO A 136 -13.15 -15.14 13.99
CA PRO A 136 -14.31 -14.26 13.89
C PRO A 136 -14.17 -13.11 14.89
N TYR A 137 -14.51 -11.88 14.52
CA TYR A 137 -14.51 -10.76 15.47
C TYR A 137 -15.63 -10.94 16.51
N ILE A 138 -15.36 -11.71 17.56
CA ILE A 138 -16.21 -11.85 18.76
C ILE A 138 -15.53 -11.09 19.90
N GLY A 139 -15.46 -9.76 19.79
CA GLY A 139 -15.02 -8.88 20.87
C GLY A 139 -13.62 -9.15 21.48
N LYS A 140 -12.70 -9.81 20.78
CA LYS A 140 -11.35 -10.17 21.28
C LYS A 140 -10.21 -9.53 20.46
N ARG A 141 -9.01 -9.51 21.08
CA ARG A 141 -7.78 -8.86 20.61
C ARG A 141 -7.48 -9.12 19.12
N ILE A 142 -7.15 -8.04 18.41
CA ILE A 142 -6.78 -8.01 16.99
C ILE A 142 -5.45 -8.78 16.78
N SER A 143 -5.51 -9.92 16.08
CA SER A 143 -4.37 -10.77 15.66
C SER A 143 -3.61 -10.17 14.45
N LYS A 144 -2.62 -10.88 13.86
CA LYS A 144 -1.88 -10.40 12.67
C LYS A 144 -2.80 -10.08 11.48
N ILE A 145 -3.90 -10.82 11.33
CA ILE A 145 -4.96 -10.55 10.34
C ILE A 145 -6.32 -10.66 11.02
N THR A 146 -7.14 -9.62 10.91
CA THR A 146 -8.50 -9.59 11.48
C THR A 146 -9.52 -9.30 10.40
N VAL A 147 -10.54 -10.14 10.27
CA VAL A 147 -11.59 -10.02 9.26
C VAL A 147 -12.91 -9.69 9.97
N PHE A 148 -13.61 -8.65 9.50
CA PHE A 148 -14.85 -8.17 10.10
C PHE A 148 -16.03 -8.78 9.36
N TYR A 149 -16.95 -9.45 10.06
CA TYR A 149 -18.14 -10.07 9.49
C TYR A 149 -19.39 -9.53 10.21
N ASP A 150 -20.53 -9.54 9.53
CA ASP A 150 -21.76 -8.91 10.03
C ASP A 150 -22.59 -9.78 11.01
N ASP A 151 -22.36 -11.10 11.14
CA ASP A 151 -23.17 -12.00 12.00
C ASP A 151 -22.44 -13.36 12.25
N PRO A 152 -22.72 -14.15 13.34
CA PRO A 152 -22.00 -15.39 13.58
C PRO A 152 -22.23 -16.44 12.48
N PHE A 153 -21.25 -17.32 12.36
CA PHE A 153 -20.95 -18.19 11.21
C PHE A 153 -21.81 -19.46 11.17
N THR A 154 -23.01 -19.43 11.74
CA THR A 154 -23.79 -20.65 12.02
C THR A 154 -24.37 -21.33 10.78
N ASN A 155 -24.49 -20.62 9.64
CA ASN A 155 -25.20 -21.13 8.46
C ASN A 155 -24.33 -21.34 7.19
N GLY A 156 -23.00 -21.40 7.32
CA GLY A 156 -22.14 -21.68 6.17
C GLY A 156 -22.01 -20.51 5.17
N ARG A 157 -21.40 -20.80 4.01
CA ARG A 157 -20.34 -20.01 3.34
C ARG A 157 -20.50 -18.48 3.20
N ARG A 158 -19.38 -17.77 3.42
CA ARG A 158 -19.01 -16.49 2.74
C ARG A 158 -17.59 -16.57 2.15
N ASP A 159 -17.37 -17.75 1.55
CA ASP A 159 -16.36 -18.17 0.57
C ASP A 159 -14.87 -17.85 0.80
N LEU A 160 -14.31 -18.47 1.84
CA LEU A 160 -13.15 -19.41 1.74
C LEU A 160 -12.68 -19.89 3.12
N CYS A 161 -13.57 -19.89 4.13
CA CYS A 161 -13.32 -20.47 5.45
C CYS A 161 -13.60 -21.98 5.41
N TYR A 162 -12.57 -22.81 5.58
CA TYR A 162 -12.68 -24.26 5.63
C TYR A 162 -12.82 -24.70 7.08
N PHE A 163 -14.06 -24.88 7.55
CA PHE A 163 -14.35 -25.27 8.94
C PHE A 163 -13.79 -26.65 9.34
N THR A 164 -13.41 -27.47 8.36
CA THR A 164 -12.77 -28.78 8.53
C THR A 164 -11.26 -28.68 8.82
N GLU A 165 -10.65 -27.51 8.61
CA GLU A 165 -9.23 -27.25 8.89
C GLU A 165 -9.14 -26.17 9.99
N LYS A 166 -9.26 -26.63 11.24
CA LYS A 166 -9.09 -25.80 12.44
C LYS A 166 -7.70 -26.03 13.03
N GLU A 167 -7.00 -24.94 13.34
CA GLU A 167 -5.78 -25.02 14.15
C GLU A 167 -6.11 -25.18 15.64
N ASN A 168 -7.23 -24.58 16.08
CA ASN A 168 -7.80 -24.71 17.41
C ASN A 168 -9.31 -24.42 17.39
N GLU A 169 -9.97 -24.46 18.55
CA GLU A 169 -11.43 -24.24 18.66
C GLU A 169 -11.93 -22.90 18.11
N ARG A 170 -11.05 -21.88 17.96
CA ARG A 170 -11.42 -20.50 17.65
C ARG A 170 -10.92 -20.00 16.29
N GLU A 171 -10.07 -20.75 15.61
CA GLU A 171 -9.44 -20.38 14.36
C GLU A 171 -9.83 -21.30 13.21
N TYR A 172 -10.07 -20.73 12.04
CA TYR A 172 -10.41 -21.45 10.83
C TYR A 172 -9.45 -21.08 9.70
N ARG A 173 -9.09 -22.06 8.86
CA ARG A 173 -8.30 -21.79 7.65
C ARG A 173 -9.11 -20.98 6.66
N LYS A 174 -8.53 -19.88 6.17
CA LYS A 174 -9.04 -19.04 5.09
C LYS A 174 -8.05 -19.00 3.94
N THR A 175 -8.54 -19.21 2.73
CA THR A 175 -7.79 -18.90 1.51
C THR A 175 -8.23 -17.53 1.00
N VAL A 176 -7.29 -16.63 0.73
CA VAL A 176 -7.54 -15.37 0.04
C VAL A 176 -7.10 -15.59 -1.39
N ALA A 177 -8.05 -15.64 -2.31
CA ALA A 177 -7.76 -15.79 -3.73
C ALA A 177 -7.03 -14.55 -4.26
N SER A 178 -6.20 -14.72 -5.29
CA SER A 178 -5.57 -13.60 -5.98
C SER A 178 -6.63 -12.73 -6.67
N ARG A 179 -7.03 -11.63 -6.02
CA ARG A 179 -8.03 -10.68 -6.51
C ARG A 179 -7.53 -9.24 -6.43
N GLU A 180 -8.28 -8.34 -7.04
CA GLU A 180 -8.12 -6.90 -6.83
C GLU A 180 -8.56 -6.53 -5.42
N VAL A 181 -7.68 -5.82 -4.72
CA VAL A 181 -7.91 -5.37 -3.35
C VAL A 181 -7.77 -3.87 -3.32
N ALA A 182 -8.85 -3.19 -2.94
CA ALA A 182 -8.79 -1.80 -2.52
C ALA A 182 -8.23 -1.76 -1.09
N CYS A 183 -7.25 -0.90 -0.86
CA CYS A 183 -6.55 -0.85 0.41
C CYS A 183 -6.09 0.56 0.78
N ILE A 184 -5.85 0.75 2.08
CA ILE A 184 -5.21 1.97 2.60
C ILE A 184 -4.31 1.61 3.79
N PRO A 185 -3.01 1.93 3.72
CA PRO A 185 -2.11 1.83 4.86
C PRO A 185 -2.38 2.92 5.90
N PHE A 186 -2.22 2.62 7.19
CA PHE A 186 -2.39 3.58 8.28
C PHE A 186 -1.54 3.22 9.51
N TYR A 187 -1.36 4.20 10.41
CA TYR A 187 -0.62 4.02 11.66
C TYR A 187 -1.55 3.84 12.88
N ARG A 188 -2.36 4.86 13.22
CA ARG A 188 -3.30 4.82 14.37
C ARG A 188 -4.76 5.14 14.01
N ASN A 189 -5.02 5.73 12.85
CA ASN A 189 -6.32 6.31 12.52
C ASN A 189 -7.27 5.28 11.89
N LEU A 190 -7.70 4.28 12.67
CA LEU A 190 -8.51 3.15 12.17
C LEU A 190 -9.84 3.59 11.54
N LYS A 191 -10.62 4.43 12.24
CA LYS A 191 -11.94 4.89 11.77
C LYS A 191 -11.83 5.78 10.52
N THR A 192 -10.91 6.75 10.54
CA THR A 192 -10.70 7.68 9.42
C THR A 192 -10.19 6.95 8.19
N SER A 193 -9.20 6.06 8.33
CA SER A 193 -8.69 5.29 7.19
C SER A 193 -9.77 4.40 6.56
N TYR A 194 -10.60 3.74 7.38
CA TYR A 194 -11.73 2.97 6.87
C TYR A 194 -12.73 3.84 6.09
N ALA A 195 -13.13 4.99 6.65
CA ALA A 195 -14.05 5.91 5.98
C ALA A 195 -13.47 6.42 4.65
N THR A 196 -12.18 6.76 4.62
CA THR A 196 -11.48 7.18 3.40
C THR A 196 -11.46 6.07 2.34
N LEU A 197 -11.21 4.81 2.74
CA LEU A 197 -11.23 3.68 1.82
C LEU A 197 -12.64 3.43 1.25
N MET A 198 -13.67 3.47 2.09
CA MET A 198 -15.05 3.30 1.65
C MET A 198 -15.49 4.40 0.68
N LYS A 199 -15.12 5.65 0.96
CA LYS A 199 -15.35 6.77 0.03
C LYS A 199 -14.70 6.51 -1.32
N PHE A 200 -13.44 6.09 -1.34
CA PHE A 200 -12.71 5.74 -2.57
C PHE A 200 -13.37 4.62 -3.36
N ILE A 201 -13.84 3.55 -2.69
CA ILE A 201 -14.55 2.44 -3.33
C ILE A 201 -15.84 2.93 -3.99
N ASN A 202 -16.63 3.72 -3.26
CA ASN A 202 -17.92 4.24 -3.74
C ASN A 202 -17.74 5.20 -4.92
N GLU A 203 -16.80 6.15 -4.83
CA GLU A 203 -16.53 7.13 -5.90
C GLU A 203 -16.04 6.46 -7.20
N ARG A 204 -15.38 5.31 -7.09
CA ARG A 204 -14.90 4.54 -8.24
C ARG A 204 -15.91 3.52 -8.75
N GLY A 205 -17.07 3.37 -8.10
CA GLY A 205 -18.09 2.39 -8.47
C GLY A 205 -17.63 0.94 -8.32
N TYR A 206 -16.70 0.67 -7.40
CA TYR A 206 -16.19 -0.69 -7.19
C TYR A 206 -17.20 -1.54 -6.40
N HIS A 207 -17.44 -2.76 -6.88
CA HIS A 207 -18.30 -3.71 -6.16
C HIS A 207 -17.49 -4.42 -5.06
N ILE A 208 -17.93 -4.30 -3.80
CA ILE A 208 -17.34 -5.02 -2.67
C ILE A 208 -17.73 -6.48 -2.77
N MET A 209 -16.74 -7.36 -2.82
CA MET A 209 -16.94 -8.81 -2.98
C MET A 209 -16.92 -9.52 -1.63
N TYR A 210 -16.08 -9.05 -0.70
CA TYR A 210 -15.87 -9.68 0.59
C TYR A 210 -15.80 -8.67 1.73
N PRO A 211 -16.00 -9.13 2.97
CA PRO A 211 -15.91 -8.27 4.12
C PRO A 211 -14.51 -7.66 4.31
N PRO A 212 -14.43 -6.45 4.91
CA PRO A 212 -13.16 -5.78 5.14
C PRO A 212 -12.28 -6.53 6.14
N ARG A 213 -10.96 -6.40 5.97
CA ARG A 213 -9.97 -6.93 6.91
C ARG A 213 -8.88 -5.92 7.22
N ILE A 214 -8.31 -6.05 8.41
CA ILE A 214 -7.07 -5.37 8.81
C ILE A 214 -5.93 -6.38 8.77
N VAL A 215 -4.84 -6.02 8.10
CA VAL A 215 -3.55 -6.70 8.20
C VAL A 215 -2.63 -5.84 9.06
N LYS A 216 -2.00 -6.44 10.08
CA LYS A 216 -1.04 -5.76 10.96
C LYS A 216 0.39 -6.13 10.60
N TYR A 217 1.22 -5.10 10.49
CA TYR A 217 2.67 -5.19 10.32
C TYR A 217 3.37 -4.71 11.62
N SER A 218 4.67 -4.42 11.56
CA SER A 218 5.44 -4.07 12.76
C SER A 218 5.11 -2.67 13.30
N CYS A 219 4.88 -1.71 12.41
CA CYS A 219 4.49 -0.33 12.70
C CYS A 219 3.28 0.14 11.89
N LEU A 220 2.96 -0.45 10.74
CA LEU A 220 1.78 -0.13 9.94
C LEU A 220 0.65 -1.15 10.15
N SER A 221 -0.55 -0.70 9.81
CA SER A 221 -1.70 -1.57 9.54
C SER A 221 -2.28 -1.21 8.19
N GLU A 222 -3.01 -2.12 7.57
CA GLU A 222 -3.64 -1.91 6.27
C GLU A 222 -5.07 -2.39 6.31
N TRP A 223 -6.00 -1.52 5.91
CA TRP A 223 -7.34 -1.97 5.54
C TRP A 223 -7.28 -2.57 4.14
N GLN A 224 -7.87 -3.75 3.97
CA GLN A 224 -8.01 -4.42 2.70
C GLN A 224 -9.48 -4.80 2.48
N ILE A 225 -9.99 -4.49 1.29
CA ILE A 225 -11.34 -4.88 0.84
C ILE A 225 -11.18 -5.47 -0.56
N GLU A 226 -11.63 -6.71 -0.73
CA GLU A 226 -11.66 -7.33 -2.05
C GLU A 226 -12.79 -6.72 -2.86
N ILE A 227 -12.44 -6.26 -4.06
CA ILE A 227 -13.34 -5.53 -4.94
C ILE A 227 -13.36 -6.15 -6.34
N LYS A 228 -14.30 -5.69 -7.14
CA LYS A 228 -14.33 -5.91 -8.58
C LYS A 228 -14.45 -4.56 -9.30
N SER A 229 -13.50 -4.27 -10.18
CA SER A 229 -13.39 -2.99 -10.88
C SER A 229 -14.31 -2.83 -12.11
N THR A 230 -14.87 -3.93 -12.64
CA THR A 230 -15.81 -3.92 -13.77
C THR A 230 -17.22 -4.31 -13.34
N PRO A 231 -18.27 -3.53 -13.69
CA PRO A 231 -19.65 -4.00 -13.62
C PRO A 231 -19.82 -5.18 -14.59
N HIS A 232 -20.63 -6.17 -14.21
CA HIS A 232 -21.16 -7.16 -15.17
C HIS A 232 -22.33 -6.56 -15.93
#